data_AF-A0A843T8Q6-F1
#
_entry.id   AF-A0A843T8Q6-F1
#
_cell.length_a   1.000
_cell.length_b   1.000
_cell.length_c   1.000
_cell.angle_alpha   90.00
_cell.angle_beta   90.00
_cell.angle_gamma   90.00
#
_symmetry.space_group_name_H-M   'P 1'
#
loop_
_entity.id
_entity.type
_entity.pdbx_description
1 polymer ?
#
loop_
_entity_poly.entity_id
_entity_poly.type
_entity_poly.pdbx_seq_one_letter_code
_entity_poly.pdbx_strand_id
1 'polypeptide(L)'
;MQRRACSLVLIFVASIAPQAATGQEPVEGTVLSVNGMELTVGARVQTQFNTTDVSGEPPSELDFRRVWLEVGLQVNERVRGAIQADFAGNEVAIRDAYLNIEFFPALQLLAGQTYRPFGLLEQTSTKRMLPVERGVHIRGLNAADESA
;
A
#
# COMPACT_ATOMS: atom_id res chain seq x y z
N MET A 1 -9.14 -37.09 -24.59
CA MET A 1 -9.28 -35.65 -24.94
C MET A 1 -10.14 -34.98 -23.87
N GLN A 2 -9.50 -34.20 -22.99
CA GLN A 2 -10.11 -33.50 -21.86
C GLN A 2 -10.99 -32.34 -22.35
N ARG A 3 -12.25 -32.33 -21.92
CA ARG A 3 -13.07 -31.12 -21.80
C ARG A 3 -13.81 -31.21 -20.46
N ARG A 4 -13.24 -30.58 -19.44
CA ARG A 4 -13.80 -30.35 -18.10
C ARG A 4 -13.29 -28.96 -17.70
N ALA A 5 -14.01 -28.05 -17.09
CA ALA A 5 -15.39 -27.99 -16.65
C ALA A 5 -15.72 -26.49 -16.53
N CYS A 6 -16.93 -26.10 -16.92
CA CYS A 6 -17.50 -24.82 -16.54
C CYS A 6 -17.97 -24.90 -15.09
N SER A 7 -17.67 -23.82 -14.35
CA SER A 7 -18.51 -23.19 -13.33
C SER A 7 -18.69 -23.83 -11.94
N LEU A 8 -18.71 -22.90 -10.97
CA LEU A 8 -19.21 -22.96 -9.59
C LEU A 8 -18.32 -23.66 -8.54
N VAL A 9 -17.90 -22.91 -7.51
CA VAL A 9 -18.65 -22.71 -6.26
C VAL A 9 -17.94 -21.67 -5.37
N LEU A 10 -18.79 -20.80 -4.81
CA LEU A 10 -18.56 -19.73 -3.84
C LEU A 10 -18.48 -20.31 -2.41
N ILE A 11 -17.93 -19.54 -1.47
CA ILE A 11 -18.00 -19.69 0.01
C ILE A 11 -16.74 -20.27 0.68
N PHE A 12 -15.94 -19.36 1.27
CA PHE A 12 -15.49 -19.52 2.65
C PHE A 12 -15.55 -18.15 3.34
N VAL A 13 -16.70 -17.84 3.93
CA VAL A 13 -16.84 -16.81 4.96
C VAL A 13 -16.61 -17.50 6.31
N ALA A 14 -15.98 -16.75 7.22
CA ALA A 14 -15.84 -16.98 8.65
C ALA A 14 -14.51 -17.60 9.12
N SER A 15 -13.52 -16.72 9.29
CA SER A 15 -12.84 -16.60 10.58
C SER A 15 -12.45 -15.13 10.77
N ILE A 16 -13.41 -14.33 11.25
CA ILE A 16 -13.11 -13.03 11.83
C ILE A 16 -12.48 -13.35 13.20
N ALA A 17 -11.16 -13.23 13.29
CA ALA A 17 -10.49 -13.02 14.56
C ALA A 17 -10.21 -11.51 14.68
N PRO A 18 -10.46 -10.89 15.84
CA PRO A 18 -10.09 -9.51 16.08
C PRO A 18 -8.59 -9.48 16.37
N GLN A 19 -7.80 -8.79 15.55
CA GLN A 19 -6.44 -8.42 15.93
C GLN A 19 -6.32 -6.90 15.84
N ALA A 20 -6.70 -6.25 16.94
CA ALA A 20 -6.25 -4.90 17.22
C ALA A 20 -4.78 -4.97 17.64
N ALA A 21 -3.86 -4.47 16.79
CA ALA A 21 -2.69 -3.68 17.21
C ALA A 21 -1.86 -3.22 16.00
N THR A 22 -1.97 -1.91 15.76
CA THR A 22 -0.99 -0.96 15.18
C THR A 22 -0.63 -1.04 13.69
N GLY A 23 -1.38 -0.26 12.90
CA GLY A 23 -0.83 0.71 11.93
C GLY A 23 -0.42 0.22 10.54
N GLN A 24 -0.09 -1.06 10.36
CA GLN A 24 0.47 -1.56 9.10
C GLN A 24 -0.34 -2.75 8.60
N GLU A 25 -1.09 -2.55 7.51
CA GLU A 25 -1.76 -3.64 6.79
C GLU A 25 -0.69 -4.56 6.17
N PRO A 26 -0.90 -5.89 6.18
CA PRO A 26 -0.02 -6.82 5.48
C PRO A 26 0.11 -6.46 4.00
N VAL A 27 1.29 -6.71 3.42
CA VAL A 27 1.47 -6.66 1.97
C VAL A 27 0.51 -7.66 1.34
N GLU A 28 -0.38 -7.19 0.46
CA GLU A 28 -1.24 -8.08 -0.33
C GLU A 28 -0.51 -8.42 -1.64
N GLY A 29 -0.38 -9.72 -1.94
CA GLY A 29 0.36 -10.15 -3.13
C GLY A 29 0.56 -11.66 -3.21
N THR A 30 1.47 -12.09 -4.06
CA THR A 30 1.87 -13.50 -4.17
C THR A 30 2.71 -13.88 -2.97
N VAL A 31 2.29 -14.94 -2.27
CA VAL A 31 2.97 -15.44 -1.07
C VAL A 31 3.84 -16.65 -1.40
N LEU A 32 5.08 -16.61 -0.94
CA LEU A 32 6.02 -17.72 -0.96
C LEU A 32 6.32 -18.10 0.50
N SER A 33 5.91 -19.29 0.90
CA SER A 33 6.12 -19.80 2.27
C SER A 33 7.19 -20.89 2.28
N VAL A 34 8.24 -20.69 3.06
CA VAL A 34 9.33 -21.66 3.24
C VAL A 34 9.72 -21.69 4.72
N ASN A 35 9.58 -22.84 5.38
CA ASN A 35 10.09 -23.10 6.74
C ASN A 35 9.76 -22.01 7.79
N GLY A 36 8.51 -21.54 7.86
CA GLY A 36 8.08 -20.52 8.83
C GLY A 36 8.44 -19.08 8.46
N MET A 37 8.97 -18.88 7.26
CA MET A 37 9.15 -17.58 6.62
C MET A 37 8.12 -17.43 5.51
N GLU A 38 7.46 -16.28 5.47
CA GLU A 38 6.56 -15.87 4.42
C GLU A 38 7.15 -14.63 3.74
N LEU A 39 7.33 -14.73 2.42
CA LEU A 39 7.70 -13.62 1.58
C LEU A 39 6.49 -13.27 0.71
N THR A 40 6.04 -12.03 0.78
CA THR A 40 4.93 -11.54 -0.05
C THR A 40 5.45 -10.52 -1.04
N VAL A 41 5.16 -10.73 -2.33
CA VAL A 41 5.47 -9.77 -3.38
C VAL A 41 4.17 -9.17 -3.89
N GLY A 42 4.01 -7.87 -3.66
CA GLY A 42 2.89 -7.07 -4.10
C GLY A 42 3.31 -6.06 -5.16
N ALA A 43 2.35 -5.64 -5.99
CA ALA A 43 2.53 -4.54 -6.91
C ALA A 43 1.26 -3.72 -7.01
N ARG A 44 1.40 -2.43 -7.34
CA ARG A 44 0.28 -1.55 -7.59
C ARG A 44 0.59 -0.62 -8.75
N VAL A 45 -0.35 -0.54 -9.69
CA VAL A 45 -0.34 0.49 -10.71
C VAL A 45 -1.64 1.27 -10.60
N GLN A 46 -1.54 2.59 -10.52
CA GLN A 46 -2.67 3.49 -10.54
C GLN A 46 -2.39 4.59 -11.57
N THR A 47 -3.29 4.70 -12.55
CA THR A 47 -3.30 5.79 -13.53
C THR A 47 -4.41 6.76 -13.20
N GLN A 48 -4.25 8.00 -13.66
CA GLN A 48 -5.19 9.07 -13.44
C GLN A 48 -5.25 9.96 -14.67
N PHE A 49 -6.47 10.27 -15.12
CA PHE A 49 -6.70 11.24 -16.17
C PHE A 49 -7.21 12.54 -15.52
N ASN A 50 -6.45 13.62 -15.69
CA ASN A 50 -6.68 14.89 -15.02
C ASN A 50 -6.96 16.02 -16.02
N THR A 51 -7.97 16.83 -15.75
CA THR A 51 -8.31 18.03 -16.52
C THR A 51 -8.15 19.28 -15.65
N THR A 52 -7.63 20.36 -16.22
CA THR A 52 -7.52 21.66 -15.53
C THR A 52 -7.78 22.81 -16.50
N ASP A 53 -8.40 23.88 -16.00
CA ASP A 53 -8.61 25.14 -16.72
C ASP A 53 -7.58 26.22 -16.32
N VAL A 54 -6.56 25.85 -15.54
CA VAL A 54 -5.50 26.77 -15.11
C VAL A 54 -4.69 27.22 -16.32
N SER A 55 -4.53 28.55 -16.46
CA SER A 55 -3.79 29.14 -17.57
C SER A 55 -2.32 28.73 -17.54
N GLY A 56 -1.79 28.26 -18.67
CA GLY A 56 -0.40 27.80 -18.81
C GLY A 56 -0.20 26.29 -18.62
N GLU A 57 -1.23 25.56 -18.17
CA GLU A 57 -1.21 24.10 -18.04
C GLU A 57 -1.87 23.41 -19.24
N PRO A 58 -1.48 22.17 -19.58
CA PRO A 58 -2.22 21.35 -20.54
C PRO A 58 -3.67 21.14 -20.07
N PRO A 59 -4.67 21.19 -20.96
CA PRO A 59 -6.08 21.04 -20.59
C PRO A 59 -6.38 19.65 -20.01
N SER A 60 -5.67 18.63 -20.49
CA SER A 60 -5.83 17.24 -20.05
C SER A 60 -4.48 16.51 -20.05
N GLU A 61 -4.31 15.56 -19.15
CA GLU A 61 -3.11 14.72 -19.05
C GLU A 61 -3.46 13.35 -18.46
N LEU A 62 -2.72 12.33 -18.89
CA LEU A 62 -2.71 11.02 -18.29
C LEU A 62 -1.43 10.86 -17.49
N ASP A 63 -1.56 10.58 -16.19
CA ASP A 63 -0.44 10.42 -15.27
C ASP A 63 -0.49 9.07 -14.55
N PHE A 64 0.67 8.57 -14.14
CA PHE A 64 0.81 7.43 -13.24
C PHE A 64 0.90 7.94 -11.81
N ARG A 65 -0.23 7.94 -11.10
CA ARG A 65 -0.27 8.40 -9.71
C ARG A 65 0.59 7.54 -8.78
N ARG A 66 0.63 6.22 -9.02
CA ARG A 66 1.38 5.23 -8.20
C ARG A 66 1.85 4.07 -9.06
N VAL A 67 3.13 3.73 -8.96
CA VAL A 67 3.70 2.52 -9.54
C VAL A 67 4.56 1.88 -8.47
N TRP A 68 3.94 1.05 -7.63
CA TRP A 68 4.59 0.47 -6.47
C TRP A 68 5.00 -0.97 -6.72
N LEU A 69 6.20 -1.31 -6.28
CA LEU A 69 6.61 -2.68 -6.02
C LEU A 69 6.84 -2.81 -4.51
N GLU A 70 6.25 -3.83 -3.93
CA GLU A 70 6.27 -4.06 -2.49
C GLU A 70 6.74 -5.48 -2.20
N VAL A 71 7.67 -5.60 -1.27
CA VAL A 71 8.16 -6.88 -0.75
C VAL A 71 7.97 -6.88 0.75
N GLY A 72 7.12 -7.78 1.23
CA GLY A 72 6.89 -8.05 2.64
C GLY A 72 7.62 -9.31 3.08
N LEU A 73 8.17 -9.28 4.29
CA LEU A 73 8.78 -10.41 4.97
C LEU A 73 8.07 -10.62 6.30
N GLN A 74 7.68 -11.86 6.58
CA GLN A 74 7.22 -12.27 7.89
C GLN A 74 7.96 -13.55 8.30
N VAL A 75 8.51 -13.56 9.51
CA VAL A 75 9.13 -14.75 10.10
C VAL A 75 8.41 -15.07 11.40
N ASN A 76 7.64 -16.16 11.38
CA ASN A 76 6.71 -16.53 12.44
C ASN A 76 5.78 -15.33 12.79
N GLU A 77 5.51 -15.13 14.09
CA GLU A 77 4.71 -13.99 14.57
C GLU A 77 5.57 -12.80 15.04
N ARG A 78 6.90 -12.95 15.09
CA ARG A 78 7.78 -11.99 15.79
C ARG A 78 8.48 -10.99 14.90
N VAL A 79 8.77 -11.34 13.66
CA VAL A 79 9.54 -10.45 12.77
C VAL A 79 8.70 -10.13 11.57
N ARG A 80 8.55 -8.84 11.29
CA ARG A 80 7.88 -8.31 10.11
C ARG A 80 8.75 -7.25 9.48
N GLY A 81 8.77 -7.17 8.17
CA GLY A 81 9.46 -6.10 7.46
C GLY A 81 8.82 -5.87 6.12
N ALA A 82 9.00 -4.67 5.58
CA ALA A 82 8.58 -4.36 4.23
C ALA A 82 9.52 -3.37 3.58
N ILE A 83 9.67 -3.51 2.27
CA ILE A 83 10.29 -2.52 1.40
C ILE A 83 9.29 -2.22 0.28
N GLN A 84 9.02 -0.94 0.07
CA GLN A 84 8.15 -0.44 -0.98
C GLN A 84 8.87 0.63 -1.79
N ALA A 85 9.06 0.36 -3.08
CA ALA A 85 9.61 1.30 -4.04
C ALA A 85 8.49 1.84 -4.92
N ASP A 86 8.49 3.15 -5.11
CA ASP A 86 7.58 3.89 -5.97
C ASP A 86 8.33 4.40 -7.20
N PHE A 87 7.82 4.05 -8.37
CA PHE A 87 8.36 4.40 -9.69
C PHE A 87 7.44 5.40 -10.42
N ALA A 88 6.43 5.95 -9.75
CA ALA A 88 5.59 7.01 -10.31
C ALA A 88 6.36 8.33 -10.47
N GLY A 89 6.14 9.02 -11.59
CA GLY A 89 6.79 10.30 -11.90
C GLY A 89 8.19 10.16 -12.50
N ASN A 90 9.06 11.13 -12.22
CA ASN A 90 10.40 11.23 -12.80
C ASN A 90 11.53 10.69 -11.90
N GLU A 91 11.20 10.28 -10.67
CA GLU A 91 12.17 9.84 -9.67
C GLU A 91 11.69 8.56 -9.00
N VAL A 92 12.64 7.71 -8.61
CA VAL A 92 12.34 6.50 -7.83
C VAL A 92 12.47 6.84 -6.35
N ALA A 93 11.41 6.59 -5.58
CA ALA A 93 11.37 6.87 -4.15
C ALA A 93 11.09 5.60 -3.35
N ILE A 94 11.77 5.45 -2.22
CA ILE A 94 11.41 4.41 -1.23
C ILE A 94 10.36 5.01 -0.30
N ARG A 95 9.18 4.38 -0.25
CA ARG A 95 8.04 4.86 0.58
C ARG A 95 8.12 4.27 1.98
N ASP A 96 8.23 2.95 2.05
CA ASP A 96 8.43 2.19 3.29
C ASP A 96 9.68 1.32 3.15
N ALA A 97 10.51 1.29 4.18
CA ALA A 97 11.66 0.41 4.33
C ALA A 97 11.91 0.22 5.83
N TYR A 98 11.27 -0.79 6.40
CA TYR A 98 11.31 -1.01 7.85
C TYR A 98 11.43 -2.47 8.22
N LEU A 99 11.85 -2.67 9.47
CA LEU A 99 11.82 -3.94 10.18
C LEU A 99 11.16 -3.70 11.55
N ASN A 100 10.18 -4.53 11.88
CA ASN A 100 9.53 -4.60 13.18
C ASN A 100 9.88 -5.94 13.84
N ILE A 101 10.33 -5.88 15.09
CA ILE A 101 10.65 -7.04 15.91
C ILE A 101 9.80 -6.98 17.18
N GLU A 102 8.92 -7.95 17.35
CA GLU A 102 8.11 -8.14 18.54
C GLU A 102 8.84 -9.07 19.52
N PHE A 103 9.23 -8.53 20.68
CA PHE A 103 9.86 -9.32 21.74
C PHE A 103 8.80 -10.05 22.58
N PHE A 104 7.71 -9.35 22.88
CA PHE A 104 6.50 -9.82 23.57
C PHE A 104 5.36 -8.82 23.28
N PRO A 105 4.08 -9.15 23.52
CA PRO A 105 2.95 -8.33 23.06
C PRO A 105 2.94 -6.87 23.51
N ALA A 106 3.65 -6.54 24.60
CA ALA A 106 3.76 -5.19 25.13
C ALA A 106 5.02 -4.42 24.65
N LEU A 107 5.95 -5.07 23.95
CA LEU A 107 7.21 -4.47 23.50
C LEU A 107 7.56 -4.90 22.08
N GLN A 108 7.57 -3.90 21.19
CA GLN A 108 8.02 -4.02 19.81
C GLN A 108 9.07 -2.96 19.49
N LEU A 109 10.01 -3.31 18.61
CA LEU A 109 11.00 -2.39 18.06
C LEU A 109 10.76 -2.25 16.56
N LEU A 110 10.34 -1.05 16.16
CA LEU A 110 10.23 -0.65 14.77
C LEU A 110 11.44 0.21 14.39
N ALA A 111 12.21 -0.24 13.41
CA ALA A 111 13.37 0.47 12.89
C ALA A 111 13.25 0.64 11.37
N GLY A 112 13.59 1.84 10.88
CA GLY A 112 13.59 2.17 9.46
C GLY A 112 12.65 3.32 9.11
N GLN A 113 12.40 3.47 7.82
CA GLN A 113 11.48 4.44 7.28
C GLN A 113 10.10 3.79 7.17
N THR A 114 9.12 4.37 7.84
CA THR A 114 7.74 4.00 7.60
C THR A 114 6.83 5.21 7.70
N TYR A 115 5.73 5.17 6.95
CA TYR A 115 4.69 6.17 7.07
C TYR A 115 4.09 6.14 8.49
N ARG A 116 4.12 7.28 9.19
CA ARG A 116 3.44 7.47 10.47
C ARG A 116 2.14 8.23 10.23
N PRO A 117 0.99 7.56 10.11
CA PRO A 117 -0.26 8.25 9.83
C PRO A 117 -0.73 9.04 11.05
N PHE A 118 -1.11 10.30 10.85
CA PHE A 118 -1.75 11.13 11.88
C PHE A 118 -3.21 11.41 11.49
N GLY A 119 -4.10 10.47 11.79
CA GLY A 119 -5.53 10.56 11.46
C GLY A 119 -6.07 9.29 10.81
N LEU A 120 -7.39 9.21 10.64
CA LEU A 120 -8.07 8.00 10.12
C LEU A 120 -7.95 7.85 8.59
N LEU A 121 -7.94 8.97 7.85
CA LEU A 121 -7.79 8.94 6.38
C LEU A 121 -6.35 8.58 5.97
N GLU A 122 -5.39 9.01 6.77
CA GLU A 122 -3.96 8.75 6.64
C GLU A 122 -3.66 7.30 6.99
N GLN A 123 -4.35 6.73 7.99
CA GLN A 123 -4.27 5.31 8.35
C GLN A 123 -4.94 4.39 7.33
N THR A 124 -5.94 4.88 6.61
CA THR A 124 -6.66 4.06 5.63
C THR A 124 -5.74 3.76 4.48
N SER A 125 -5.54 2.48 4.14
CA SER A 125 -4.73 2.09 2.99
C SER A 125 -5.18 2.85 1.75
N THR A 126 -4.21 3.38 1.00
CA THR A 126 -4.47 4.07 -0.27
C THR A 126 -5.20 3.19 -1.28
N LYS A 127 -5.24 1.86 -1.07
CA LYS A 127 -6.01 0.90 -1.89
C LYS A 127 -7.51 0.94 -1.61
N ARG A 128 -7.90 1.38 -0.40
CA ARG A 128 -9.27 1.31 0.13
C ARG A 128 -9.87 2.68 0.44
N MET A 129 -9.12 3.76 0.23
CA MET A 129 -9.65 5.11 0.40
C MET A 129 -10.70 5.42 -0.68
N LEU A 130 -11.77 6.10 -0.28
CA LEU A 130 -12.86 6.52 -1.18
C LEU A 130 -12.45 7.68 -2.11
N PRO A 131 -11.79 8.75 -1.62
CA PRO A 131 -11.33 9.81 -2.53
C PRO A 131 -10.11 9.35 -3.34
N VAL A 132 -9.89 9.98 -4.50
CA VAL A 132 -8.70 9.70 -5.33
C VAL A 132 -7.42 10.24 -4.67
N GLU A 133 -7.54 11.37 -3.97
CA GLU A 133 -6.44 12.07 -3.29
C GLU A 133 -6.70 12.25 -1.79
N ARG A 134 -5.63 12.37 -1.01
CA ARG A 134 -5.68 12.91 0.36
C ARG A 134 -5.42 14.40 0.24
N GLY A 135 -6.40 15.23 0.58
CA GLY A 135 -6.31 16.69 0.42
C GLY A 135 -6.71 17.21 -0.96
N VAL A 136 -6.59 18.53 -1.12
CA VAL A 136 -6.90 19.22 -2.39
C VAL A 136 -5.62 19.35 -3.19
N HIS A 137 -5.55 18.64 -4.30
CA HIS A 137 -4.47 18.79 -5.28
C HIS A 137 -5.06 19.27 -6.61
N ILE A 138 -4.64 20.44 -7.09
CA ILE A 138 -5.08 21.02 -8.36
C ILE A 138 -3.84 21.31 -9.20
N ARG A 139 -3.74 20.69 -10.39
CA ARG A 139 -2.64 20.93 -11.32
C ARG A 139 -2.57 22.41 -11.71
N GLY A 140 -1.37 22.99 -11.61
CA GLY A 140 -1.11 24.40 -11.88
C GLY A 140 -1.35 25.34 -10.70
N LEU A 141 -1.82 24.83 -9.56
CA LEU A 141 -1.92 25.57 -8.31
C LEU A 141 -1.05 24.90 -7.26
N ASN A 142 -0.17 25.67 -6.62
CA ASN A 142 0.40 25.27 -5.34
C ASN A 142 -0.72 25.36 -4.30
N ALA A 143 -1.58 24.34 -4.27
CA ALA A 143 -2.46 24.15 -3.13
C ALA A 143 -1.55 24.06 -1.89
N ALA A 144 -1.92 24.76 -0.83
CA ALA A 144 -1.17 24.78 0.42
C ALA A 144 -1.18 23.39 1.05
N ASP A 145 -0.27 22.53 0.58
CA ASP A 145 0.14 21.30 1.26
C ASP A 145 1.30 21.64 2.20
N GLU A 146 1.13 22.73 2.96
CA GLU A 146 1.93 23.01 4.16
C GLU A 146 1.18 22.42 5.36
N SER A 147 1.09 21.10 5.48
CA SER A 147 1.11 20.42 6.79
C SER A 147 0.95 18.90 6.70
N ALA A 148 1.92 18.22 7.32
CA ALA A 148 1.92 16.87 7.89
C ALA A 148 2.45 15.71 7.03
#